data_AF-A0A225ABM1-F1
#
_entry.id   AF-A0A225ABM1-F1
#
_cell.length_a   1.000
_cell.length_b   1.000
_cell.length_c   1.000
_cell.angle_alpha   90.00
_cell.angle_beta   90.00
_cell.angle_gamma   90.00
#
_symmetry.space_group_name_H-M   'P 1'
#
loop_
_entity.id
_entity.type
_entity.pdbx_description
1 polymer ?
#
loop_
_entity_poly.entity_id
_entity_poly.type
_entity_poly.pdbx_seq_one_letter_code
_entity_poly.pdbx_strand_id
1 'polypeptide(L)'
;MNFENPVHLVAATAKIRAEYLKVARTVSISVQQATINRNDPVKGPVWVSKYTVPKPTNDTSRDMLVSSIDETNEKNVPYHRPDSTALSFEWTGFRSNVNNHTPEPPLREEEKFKLIHLRWQFYVKYLVQLPKDSTDGASASGPAECIPGCFAGCVPVLSRSSDTAPPGIPT
;
A
#
# COMPACT_ATOMS: atom_id res chain seq x y z
N MET A 1 -13.03 0.40 -24.63
CA MET A 1 -11.73 1.11 -24.64
C MET A 1 -10.67 0.06 -24.40
N ASN A 2 -9.58 0.07 -25.18
CA ASN A 2 -8.43 -0.79 -24.92
C ASN A 2 -7.56 -0.11 -23.84
N PHE A 3 -7.42 -0.72 -22.67
CA PHE A 3 -6.66 -0.17 -21.53
C PHE A 3 -5.15 -0.48 -21.61
N GLU A 4 -4.72 -1.31 -22.55
CA GLU A 4 -3.30 -1.66 -22.76
C GLU A 4 -2.59 -0.66 -23.69
N ASN A 5 -3.35 0.20 -24.37
CA ASN A 5 -2.79 1.19 -25.28
C ASN A 5 -2.69 2.58 -24.58
N PRO A 6 -1.49 3.14 -24.45
CA PRO A 6 -1.27 4.40 -23.73
C PRO A 6 -2.00 5.60 -24.35
N VAL A 7 -2.22 5.60 -25.66
CA VAL A 7 -2.96 6.69 -26.35
C VAL A 7 -4.42 6.72 -25.90
N HIS A 8 -5.04 5.56 -25.73
CA HIS A 8 -6.42 5.46 -25.24
C HIS A 8 -6.54 5.85 -23.77
N LEU A 9 -5.54 5.55 -22.94
CA LEU A 9 -5.49 5.98 -21.54
C LEU A 9 -5.39 7.51 -21.41
N VAL A 10 -4.53 8.14 -22.21
CA VAL A 10 -4.39 9.61 -22.24
C VAL A 10 -5.70 10.25 -22.68
N ALA A 11 -6.31 9.75 -23.75
CA ALA A 11 -7.59 10.26 -24.25
C ALA A 11 -8.73 10.10 -23.22
N ALA A 12 -8.80 8.96 -22.54
CA ALA A 12 -9.78 8.72 -21.49
C ALA A 12 -9.58 9.68 -20.30
N THR A 13 -8.32 9.87 -19.87
CA THR A 13 -7.97 10.79 -18.78
C THR A 13 -8.33 12.23 -19.14
N ALA A 14 -8.03 12.67 -20.37
CA ALA A 14 -8.38 14.00 -20.85
C ALA A 14 -9.90 14.21 -20.84
N LYS A 15 -10.68 13.20 -21.26
CA LYS A 15 -12.14 13.25 -21.24
C LYS A 15 -12.69 13.34 -19.81
N ILE A 16 -12.20 12.50 -18.89
CA ILE A 16 -12.61 12.53 -17.47
C ILE A 16 -12.31 13.90 -16.86
N ARG A 17 -11.12 14.45 -17.12
CA ARG A 17 -10.73 15.79 -16.63
C ARG A 17 -11.63 16.88 -17.20
N ALA A 18 -11.95 16.84 -18.49
CA ALA A 18 -12.81 17.82 -19.13
C ALA A 18 -14.22 17.83 -18.52
N GLU A 19 -14.81 16.65 -18.27
CA GLU A 19 -16.12 16.55 -17.62
C GLU A 19 -16.08 16.97 -16.15
N TYR A 20 -15.05 16.57 -15.40
CA TYR A 20 -14.85 17.01 -14.01
C TYR A 20 -14.76 18.54 -13.91
N LEU A 21 -14.00 19.19 -14.82
CA LEU A 21 -13.82 20.65 -14.82
C LEU A 21 -15.13 21.42 -15.09
N LYS A 22 -16.06 20.86 -15.86
CA LYS A 22 -17.39 21.47 -16.06
C LYS A 22 -18.14 21.58 -14.73
N VAL A 23 -18.11 20.52 -13.93
CA VAL A 23 -18.78 20.48 -12.63
C VAL A 23 -18.02 21.30 -11.60
N ALA A 24 -16.71 21.12 -11.48
CA ALA A 24 -15.87 21.78 -10.49
C ALA A 24 -15.91 23.32 -10.59
N ARG A 25 -16.14 23.90 -11.78
CA ARG A 25 -16.25 25.36 -11.95
C ARG A 25 -17.59 25.94 -11.49
N THR A 26 -18.60 25.11 -11.27
CA THR A 26 -19.95 25.55 -10.87
C THR A 26 -20.18 25.54 -9.36
N VAL A 27 -19.27 24.90 -8.60
CA VAL A 27 -19.34 24.79 -7.14
C VAL A 27 -18.27 25.65 -6.49
N SER A 28 -18.57 26.27 -5.35
CA SER A 28 -17.59 27.09 -4.64
C SER A 28 -16.39 26.24 -4.18
N ILE A 29 -15.22 26.87 -4.05
CA ILE A 29 -14.00 26.21 -3.59
C ILE A 29 -14.23 25.55 -2.22
N SER A 30 -14.93 26.23 -1.31
CA SER A 30 -15.24 25.71 0.02
C SER A 30 -16.06 24.42 -0.02
N VAL A 31 -17.03 24.29 -0.93
CA VAL A 31 -17.84 23.07 -1.09
C VAL A 31 -16.99 21.92 -1.64
N GLN A 32 -16.10 22.20 -2.59
CA GLN A 32 -15.16 21.21 -3.11
C GLN A 32 -14.20 20.73 -2.00
N GLN A 33 -13.62 21.66 -1.25
CA GLN A 33 -12.71 21.38 -0.14
C GLN A 33 -13.39 20.62 0.99
N ALA A 34 -14.63 20.98 1.36
CA ALA A 34 -15.38 20.28 2.41
C ALA A 34 -15.63 18.80 2.08
N THR A 35 -15.63 18.43 0.80
CA THR A 35 -15.81 17.04 0.36
C THR A 35 -14.49 16.27 0.38
N ILE A 36 -13.38 16.90 0.02
CA ILE A 36 -12.06 16.26 -0.13
C ILE A 36 -11.29 16.24 1.20
N ASN A 37 -11.41 17.29 2.01
CA ASN A 37 -10.72 17.44 3.30
C ASN A 37 -11.51 16.83 4.46
N ARG A 38 -12.35 15.83 4.19
CA ARG A 38 -13.10 15.14 5.25
C ARG A 38 -12.13 14.39 6.15
N ASN A 39 -12.12 14.77 7.43
CA ASN A 39 -11.40 14.05 8.47
C ASN A 39 -12.29 12.94 9.05
N ASP A 40 -12.69 12.00 8.19
CA ASP A 40 -13.48 10.84 8.61
C ASP A 40 -12.59 9.87 9.42
N PRO A 41 -13.15 9.17 10.42
CA PRO A 41 -12.42 8.11 11.10
C PRO A 41 -12.07 6.98 10.13
N VAL A 42 -10.93 6.33 10.39
CA VAL A 42 -10.46 5.18 9.61
C VAL A 42 -11.54 4.09 9.64
N LYS A 43 -11.93 3.61 8.45
CA LYS A 43 -12.97 2.59 8.27
C LYS A 43 -12.61 1.68 7.11
N GLY A 44 -13.23 0.51 7.09
CA GLY A 44 -13.15 -0.39 5.94
C GLY A 44 -11.88 -1.23 5.89
N PRO A 45 -11.42 -1.62 4.69
CA PRO A 45 -10.31 -2.55 4.54
C PRO A 45 -8.93 -1.90 4.73
N VAL A 46 -8.84 -0.80 5.49
CA VAL A 46 -7.59 -0.05 5.72
C VAL A 46 -7.21 -0.13 7.19
N TRP A 47 -5.92 -0.36 7.43
CA TRP A 47 -5.25 -0.17 8.72
C TRP A 47 -4.45 1.11 8.68
N VAL A 48 -4.49 1.89 9.78
CA VAL A 48 -3.63 3.04 9.99
C VAL A 48 -3.02 2.93 11.39
N SER A 49 -1.71 2.78 11.47
CA SER A 49 -0.95 2.80 12.73
C SER A 49 -0.14 4.08 12.83
N LYS A 50 -0.39 4.87 13.86
CA LYS A 50 0.23 6.17 14.09
C LYS A 50 1.44 6.02 15.00
N TYR A 51 2.53 6.69 14.63
CA TYR A 51 3.74 6.70 15.42
C TYR A 51 4.42 8.06 15.36
N THR A 52 5.01 8.48 16.48
CA THR A 52 5.74 9.74 16.59
C THR A 52 7.15 9.44 17.09
N VAL A 53 8.14 9.87 16.31
CA VAL A 53 9.54 9.90 16.73
C VAL A 53 9.77 11.23 17.46
N PRO A 54 10.23 11.21 18.73
CA PRO A 54 10.54 12.43 19.44
C PRO A 54 11.69 13.17 18.77
N LYS A 55 11.77 14.49 19.00
CA LYS A 55 12.93 15.29 18.60
C LYS A 55 14.21 14.66 19.18
N PRO A 56 15.30 14.57 18.39
CA PRO A 56 16.59 14.12 18.92
C PRO A 56 17.06 14.99 20.09
N THR A 57 17.59 14.38 21.16
CA THR A 57 18.15 15.11 22.31
C THR A 57 19.42 15.88 21.94
N ASN A 58 20.24 15.30 21.06
CA ASN A 58 21.41 15.94 20.47
C ASN A 58 21.30 15.80 18.95
N ASP A 59 21.02 16.91 18.26
CA ASP A 59 20.72 16.91 16.84
C ASP A 59 21.94 17.31 15.99
N THR A 60 22.93 16.43 16.00
CA THR A 60 24.14 16.59 15.20
C THR A 60 23.83 16.66 13.70
N SER A 61 22.75 16.01 13.26
CA SER A 61 22.35 15.99 11.85
C SER A 61 21.88 17.36 11.36
N ARG A 62 21.08 18.06 12.17
CA ARG A 62 20.67 19.44 11.89
C ARG A 62 21.86 20.38 11.89
N ASP A 63 22.73 20.27 12.89
CA ASP A 63 23.88 21.17 13.01
C ASP A 63 24.82 21.04 11.82
N MET A 64 25.09 19.81 11.37
CA MET A 64 25.85 19.55 10.14
C MET A 64 25.14 20.10 8.89
N LEU A 65 23.82 19.93 8.78
CA LEU A 65 23.07 20.46 7.64
C LEU A 65 23.13 22.00 7.59
N VAL A 66 22.92 22.65 8.73
CA VAL A 66 22.99 24.11 8.85
C VAL A 66 24.40 24.61 8.54
N SER A 67 25.44 23.94 9.03
CA SER A 67 26.83 24.32 8.73
C SER A 67 27.13 24.18 7.24
N SER A 68 26.69 23.09 6.58
CA SER A 68 26.86 22.93 5.13
C SER A 68 26.11 24.00 4.32
N ILE A 69 24.93 24.43 4.76
CA ILE A 69 24.22 25.55 4.11
C ILE A 69 25.00 26.85 4.29
N ASP A 70 25.55 27.10 5.48
CA ASP A 70 26.33 28.31 5.75
C ASP A 70 27.62 28.37 4.93
N GLU A 71 28.34 27.25 4.84
CA GLU A 71 29.56 27.13 4.03
C GLU A 71 29.30 27.37 2.54
N THR A 72 28.12 27.01 2.04
CA THR A 72 27.74 27.17 0.63
C THR A 72 27.05 28.51 0.33
N ASN A 73 26.75 29.32 1.35
CA ASN A 73 26.02 30.58 1.21
C ASN A 73 26.96 31.77 0.91
N GLU A 74 27.67 31.71 -0.23
CA GLU A 74 28.64 32.74 -0.66
C GLU A 74 28.04 34.16 -0.70
N LYS A 75 26.74 34.27 -1.00
CA LYS A 75 26.03 35.54 -1.15
C LYS A 75 25.42 36.06 0.15
N ASN A 76 25.66 35.40 1.29
CA ASN A 76 25.11 35.77 2.60
C ASN A 76 23.59 35.98 2.57
N VAL A 77 22.87 35.13 1.84
CA VAL A 77 21.41 35.20 1.76
C VAL A 77 20.83 34.83 3.12
N PRO A 78 20.01 35.69 3.76
CA PRO A 78 19.38 35.34 5.03
C PRO A 78 18.35 34.22 4.83
N TYR A 79 18.34 33.24 5.72
CA TYR A 79 17.38 32.14 5.68
C TYR A 79 16.96 31.72 7.09
N HIS A 80 15.79 31.09 7.18
CA HIS A 80 15.25 30.61 8.44
C HIS A 80 15.90 29.28 8.86
N ARG A 81 16.28 29.16 10.13
CA ARG A 81 16.91 27.97 10.71
C ARG A 81 15.97 27.32 11.73
N PRO A 82 14.93 26.57 11.28
CA PRO A 82 13.94 26.01 12.20
C PRO A 82 14.59 24.99 13.14
N ASP A 83 14.04 24.84 14.34
CA ASP A 83 14.43 23.77 15.25
C ASP A 83 13.82 22.43 14.80
N SER A 84 14.50 21.34 15.12
CA SER A 84 13.93 20.01 14.91
C SER A 84 12.71 19.82 15.78
N THR A 85 11.71 19.14 15.22
CA THR A 85 10.42 18.87 15.84
C THR A 85 10.15 17.37 15.86
N ALA A 86 9.20 16.93 16.68
CA ALA A 86 8.80 15.54 16.70
C ALA A 86 8.19 15.16 15.34
N LEU A 87 8.66 14.06 14.76
CA LEU A 87 8.21 13.59 13.46
C LEU A 87 7.06 12.60 13.66
N SER A 88 5.87 12.95 13.19
CA SER A 88 4.70 12.06 13.20
C SER A 88 4.53 11.40 11.83
N PHE A 89 4.23 10.11 11.83
CA PHE A 89 3.94 9.37 10.61
C PHE A 89 2.91 8.27 10.84
N GLU A 90 2.40 7.77 9.71
CA GLU A 90 1.36 6.74 9.68
C GLU A 90 1.85 5.56 8.83
N TRP A 91 1.80 4.37 9.42
CA TRP A 91 1.90 3.13 8.67
C TRP A 91 0.52 2.72 8.19
N THR A 92 0.38 2.53 6.89
CA THR A 92 -0.89 2.07 6.31
C THR A 92 -0.77 0.62 5.85
N GLY A 93 -1.88 -0.12 5.93
CA GLY A 93 -1.95 -1.49 5.46
C GLY A 93 -3.37 -1.90 5.09
N PHE A 94 -3.53 -3.09 4.53
CA PHE A 94 -4.84 -3.61 4.14
C PHE A 94 -5.39 -4.60 5.18
N ARG A 95 -6.67 -4.44 5.53
CA ARG A 95 -7.45 -5.32 6.41
C ARG A 95 -8.32 -6.24 5.55
N SER A 96 -7.97 -7.53 5.50
CA SER A 96 -8.69 -8.52 4.69
C SER A 96 -10.08 -8.83 5.26
N ASN A 97 -11.02 -9.14 4.37
CA ASN A 97 -12.37 -9.62 4.68
C ASN A 97 -13.21 -8.64 5.52
N VAL A 98 -13.03 -7.33 5.30
CA VAL A 98 -13.78 -6.30 6.01
C VAL A 98 -14.56 -5.41 5.05
N ASN A 99 -15.83 -5.16 5.39
CA ASN A 99 -16.71 -4.25 4.67
C ASN A 99 -16.21 -2.80 4.77
N ASN A 100 -16.36 -2.03 3.70
CA ASN A 100 -15.98 -0.61 3.59
C ASN A 100 -16.45 0.29 4.75
N HIS A 101 -17.54 -0.03 5.43
CA HIS A 101 -18.09 0.77 6.53
C HIS A 101 -17.76 0.24 7.93
N THR A 102 -17.06 -0.89 8.03
CA THR A 102 -16.70 -1.44 9.33
C THR A 102 -15.73 -0.49 10.04
N PRO A 103 -16.01 -0.08 11.29
CA PRO A 103 -15.12 0.81 12.04
C PRO A 103 -13.76 0.16 12.28
N GLU A 104 -12.77 1.00 12.59
CA GLU A 104 -11.48 0.52 13.07
C GLU A 104 -11.66 -0.12 14.47
N PRO A 105 -11.06 -1.30 14.73
CA PRO A 105 -11.13 -1.94 16.04
C PRO A 105 -10.29 -1.15 17.06
N PRO A 106 -10.66 -1.17 18.36
CA PRO A 106 -9.96 -0.41 19.40
C PRO A 106 -8.66 -1.12 19.82
N LEU A 107 -7.68 -1.16 18.92
CA LEU A 107 -6.35 -1.73 19.14
C LEU A 107 -5.34 -0.64 19.48
N ARG A 108 -4.28 -1.00 20.23
CA ARG A 108 -3.14 -0.11 20.45
C ARG A 108 -2.34 0.06 19.16
N GLU A 109 -1.69 1.20 19.00
CA GLU A 109 -0.92 1.52 17.78
C GLU A 109 0.20 0.50 17.50
N GLU A 110 0.83 -0.05 18.53
CA GLU A 110 1.85 -1.11 18.40
C GLU A 110 1.26 -2.42 17.86
N GLU A 111 0.05 -2.78 18.27
CA GLU A 111 -0.65 -3.98 17.80
C GLU A 111 -1.06 -3.81 16.34
N LYS A 112 -1.56 -2.62 15.97
CA LYS A 112 -1.85 -2.28 14.57
C LYS A 112 -0.58 -2.39 13.71
N PHE A 113 0.55 -1.87 14.18
CA PHE A 113 1.83 -1.98 13.49
C PHE A 113 2.22 -3.44 13.25
N LYS A 114 2.09 -4.31 14.27
CA LYS A 114 2.37 -5.75 14.14
C LYS A 114 1.47 -6.41 13.08
N LEU A 115 0.17 -6.09 13.06
CA LEU A 115 -0.76 -6.63 12.05
C LEU A 115 -0.41 -6.20 10.63
N ILE A 116 -0.02 -4.93 10.45
CA ILE A 116 0.47 -4.42 9.15
C ILE A 116 1.73 -5.20 8.77
N HIS A 117 2.75 -5.21 9.62
CA HIS A 117 4.07 -5.79 9.35
C HIS A 117 4.03 -7.30 9.07
N LEU A 118 3.29 -8.08 9.88
CA LEU A 118 3.17 -9.53 9.69
C LEU A 118 2.63 -9.87 8.30
N ARG A 119 1.66 -9.10 7.80
CA ARG A 119 1.14 -9.30 6.44
C ARG A 119 2.15 -8.97 5.36
N TRP A 120 2.94 -7.90 5.52
CA TRP A 120 3.99 -7.57 4.55
C TRP A 120 5.03 -8.70 4.43
N GLN A 121 5.39 -9.35 5.54
CA GLN A 121 6.26 -10.54 5.51
C GLN A 121 5.65 -11.69 4.69
N PHE A 122 4.35 -11.94 4.84
CA PHE A 122 3.65 -12.91 3.98
C PHE A 122 3.66 -12.45 2.51
N TYR A 123 3.33 -11.20 2.21
CA TYR A 123 3.26 -10.73 0.81
C TYR A 123 4.62 -10.79 0.10
N VAL A 124 5.70 -10.38 0.77
CA VAL A 124 7.08 -10.48 0.25
C VAL A 124 7.50 -11.94 0.07
N LYS A 125 7.22 -12.81 1.05
CA LYS A 125 7.55 -14.23 0.95
C LYS A 125 6.82 -14.93 -0.20
N TYR A 126 5.56 -14.59 -0.46
CA TYR A 126 4.78 -15.25 -1.52
C TYR A 126 5.01 -14.66 -2.92
N LEU A 127 5.32 -13.36 -3.06
CA LEU A 127 5.64 -12.75 -4.37
C LEU A 127 7.07 -13.03 -4.84
N VAL A 128 8.03 -13.20 -3.93
CA VAL A 128 9.42 -13.58 -4.29
C VAL A 128 9.52 -15.06 -4.70
N GLN A 129 8.54 -15.88 -4.31
CA GLN A 129 8.50 -17.31 -4.63
C GLN A 129 7.71 -17.66 -5.91
N LEU A 130 7.15 -16.69 -6.65
CA LEU A 130 6.50 -17.01 -7.91
C LEU A 130 7.55 -17.47 -8.93
N PRO A 131 7.48 -18.72 -9.43
CA PRO A 131 8.33 -19.14 -10.53
C PRO A 131 8.00 -18.26 -11.73
N LYS A 132 9.03 -17.67 -12.34
CA LYS A 132 8.91 -17.02 -13.66
C LYS A 132 8.38 -18.09 -14.60
N ASP A 133 7.26 -17.81 -15.27
CA ASP A 133 6.54 -18.70 -16.18
C ASP A 133 7.48 -19.65 -16.94
N SER A 134 7.30 -20.95 -16.69
CA SER A 134 7.57 -21.99 -17.67
C SER A 134 6.48 -21.84 -18.73
N THR A 135 6.86 -21.24 -19.85
CA THR A 135 6.11 -21.39 -21.09
C THR A 135 6.27 -22.84 -21.52
N ASP A 136 5.32 -23.71 -21.20
CA ASP A 136 5.05 -24.92 -21.97
C ASP A 136 3.58 -25.33 -21.77
N GLY A 137 2.85 -25.37 -22.88
CA GLY A 137 1.43 -25.64 -22.91
C GLY A 137 1.09 -27.07 -22.48
N ALA A 138 0.12 -27.20 -21.58
CA ALA A 138 -0.59 -28.45 -21.38
C ALA A 138 -2.07 -28.16 -21.11
N SER A 139 -2.90 -28.55 -22.07
CA SER A 139 -4.35 -28.63 -21.97
C SER A 139 -4.75 -29.59 -20.85
N ALA A 140 -5.63 -29.16 -19.94
CA ALA A 140 -6.28 -30.03 -18.98
C ALA A 140 -7.78 -29.71 -18.89
N SER A 141 -8.57 -30.60 -19.51
CA SER A 141 -10.02 -30.69 -19.41
C SER A 141 -10.43 -31.44 -18.14
N GLY A 142 -11.17 -30.80 -17.24
CA GLY A 142 -11.82 -31.39 -16.07
C GLY A 142 -12.62 -30.33 -15.28
N PRO A 143 -13.73 -30.68 -14.60
CA PRO A 143 -14.67 -29.69 -14.08
C PRO A 143 -14.08 -28.91 -12.90
N ALA A 144 -14.10 -27.58 -13.01
CA ALA A 144 -13.68 -26.66 -11.97
C ALA A 144 -14.75 -26.54 -10.88
N GLU A 145 -14.44 -26.93 -9.65
CA GLU A 145 -15.25 -26.60 -8.49
C GLU A 145 -14.85 -25.22 -7.97
N CYS A 146 -15.75 -24.24 -8.10
CA CYS A 146 -15.54 -22.87 -7.65
C CYS A 146 -15.74 -22.75 -6.14
N ILE A 147 -14.69 -22.37 -5.41
CA ILE A 147 -14.85 -21.85 -4.04
C ILE A 147 -15.43 -20.43 -4.14
N PRO A 148 -16.57 -20.12 -3.51
CA PRO A 148 -17.20 -18.82 -3.65
C PRO A 148 -16.40 -17.76 -2.85
N GLY A 149 -15.87 -16.75 -3.56
CA GLY A 149 -15.31 -15.53 -2.96
C GLY A 149 -13.97 -15.03 -3.52
N CYS A 150 -13.28 -15.79 -4.37
CA CYS A 150 -12.01 -15.36 -4.97
C CYS A 150 -12.25 -14.63 -6.31
N PHE A 151 -12.09 -13.31 -6.33
CA PHE A 151 -12.03 -12.52 -7.57
C PHE A 151 -10.63 -12.51 -8.23
N ALA A 152 -9.75 -13.43 -7.84
CA ALA A 152 -8.45 -13.61 -8.46
C ALA A 152 -8.15 -15.11 -8.58
N GLY A 153 -8.25 -15.63 -9.81
CA GLY A 153 -7.61 -16.87 -10.29
C GLY A 153 -7.97 -18.18 -9.60
N CYS A 154 -8.54 -19.13 -10.33
CA CYS A 154 -8.58 -20.54 -9.92
C CYS A 154 -7.15 -21.07 -9.71
N VAL A 155 -6.83 -21.48 -8.49
CA VAL A 155 -5.62 -22.26 -8.21
C VAL A 155 -5.97 -23.73 -8.45
N PRO A 156 -5.20 -24.50 -9.25
CA PRO A 156 -5.44 -25.92 -9.39
C PRO A 156 -5.20 -26.62 -8.04
N VAL A 157 -6.20 -27.35 -7.56
CA VAL A 157 -6.03 -28.30 -6.45
C VAL A 157 -5.18 -29.45 -6.97
N LEU A 158 -3.90 -29.50 -6.58
CA LEU A 158 -3.08 -30.69 -6.78
C LEU A 158 -3.69 -31.82 -5.92
N SER A 159 -4.41 -32.72 -6.57
CA SER A 159 -4.84 -33.99 -5.98
C SER A 159 -3.61 -34.76 -5.51
N ARG A 160 -3.52 -34.99 -4.21
CA ARG A 160 -2.47 -35.82 -3.60
C ARG A 160 -2.71 -37.27 -4.04
N SER A 161 -2.00 -37.72 -5.09
CA SER A 161 -1.94 -39.14 -5.42
C SER A 161 -1.18 -39.84 -4.30
N SER A 162 -1.90 -40.67 -3.55
CA SER A 162 -1.36 -41.79 -2.80
C SER A 162 -0.50 -42.64 -3.74
N ASP A 163 0.80 -42.70 -3.46
CA ASP A 163 1.64 -43.90 -3.58
C ASP A 163 3.09 -43.47 -3.45
N THR A 164 3.76 -43.95 -2.39
CA THR A 164 5.12 -44.54 -2.36
C THR A 164 5.56 -44.61 -0.89
N ALA A 165 5.69 -45.82 -0.37
CA ALA A 165 6.21 -46.10 0.97
C ALA A 165 7.73 -45.83 1.06
N PRO A 166 8.27 -45.36 2.22
CA PRO A 166 9.72 -45.26 2.40
C PRO A 166 10.36 -46.62 2.76
N PRO A 167 11.60 -46.90 2.32
CA PRO A 167 12.29 -48.16 2.61
C PRO A 167 12.81 -48.21 4.06
N GLY A 168 12.75 -49.42 4.65
CA GLY A 168 13.09 -49.69 6.04
C GLY A 168 14.58 -49.59 6.38
N ILE A 169 14.84 -49.31 7.66
CA ILE A 169 16.16 -49.33 8.30
C ILE A 169 16.30 -50.71 9.00
N PRO A 170 17.38 -51.47 8.78
CA PRO A 170 17.60 -52.72 9.50
C PRO A 170 18.05 -52.48 10.94
N THR A 171 17.69 -53.45 11.78
CA THR A 171 17.79 -53.56 13.25
C THR A 171 19.10 -53.15 13.88
#